data_AF-A0A8T4FI07-F1
#
_entry.id   AF-A0A8T4FI07-F1
#
_cell.length_a   1.000
_cell.length_b   1.000
_cell.length_c   1.000
_cell.angle_alpha   90.00
_cell.angle_beta   90.00
_cell.angle_gamma   90.00
#
_symmetry.space_group_name_H-M   'P 1'
#
loop_
_entity.id
_entity.type
_entity.pdbx_description
1 polymer ?
#
loop_
_entity_poly.entity_id
_entity_poly.type
_entity_poly.pdbx_seq_one_letter_code
_entity_poly.pdbx_strand_id
1 'polypeptide(L)'
;MKLVAVMWDAYMPMLKRASKEAGVELSAYANRIVEENRELLDEILSKSADADVILFNRTTHSFWEELCASFKEIREKKPVICVGNDASYWGLTSTDKEIAIEAYKYLTKNSYENFRRLIIFLDFYFGDKKSEILPPVDIPFQGIVHPHAENVIFDSLPEYLDWYEEYLADCRMKTAGKDGGTDTGKYVGVIMSRAAWLSQNCEIESTLIRDLEDLGLRTIPVFTNSVHDDSQKSLNIAE
;
A
#
# COMPACT_ATOMS: atom_id res chain seq x y z
N MET A 1 13.06 -13.90 8.92
CA MET A 1 11.78 -13.75 9.64
C MET A 1 10.65 -14.41 8.87
N LYS A 2 9.81 -15.15 9.59
CA LYS A 2 8.53 -15.73 9.16
C LYS A 2 7.37 -14.89 9.72
N LEU A 3 6.59 -14.30 8.83
CA LEU A 3 5.46 -13.44 9.16
C LEU A 3 4.15 -14.13 8.75
N VAL A 4 3.24 -14.30 9.70
CA VAL A 4 1.85 -14.67 9.41
C VAL A 4 0.97 -13.44 9.50
N ALA A 5 0.12 -13.23 8.50
CA ALA A 5 -0.69 -12.03 8.40
C ALA A 5 -2.14 -12.34 8.01
N VAL A 6 -3.10 -11.76 8.73
CA VAL A 6 -4.53 -11.76 8.35
C VAL A 6 -5.01 -10.32 8.32
N MET A 7 -5.38 -9.81 7.15
CA MET A 7 -5.68 -8.39 6.98
C MET A 7 -6.62 -8.11 5.80
N TRP A 8 -6.91 -6.83 5.55
CA TRP A 8 -7.74 -6.42 4.42
C TRP A 8 -7.14 -6.86 3.08
N ASP A 9 -8.02 -7.26 2.16
CA ASP A 9 -7.68 -7.68 0.79
C ASP A 9 -6.80 -6.64 0.08
N ALA A 10 -7.09 -5.36 0.28
CA ALA A 10 -6.36 -4.24 -0.33
C ALA A 10 -4.87 -4.15 0.09
N TYR A 11 -4.50 -4.71 1.24
CA TYR A 11 -3.12 -4.68 1.73
C TYR A 11 -2.26 -5.81 1.14
N MET A 12 -2.89 -6.87 0.62
CA MET A 12 -2.21 -8.09 0.17
C MET A 12 -1.13 -7.83 -0.90
N PRO A 13 -1.37 -7.04 -1.96
CA PRO A 13 -0.36 -6.85 -3.01
C PRO A 13 0.91 -6.15 -2.48
N MET A 14 0.72 -5.07 -1.71
CA MET A 14 1.82 -4.29 -1.15
C MET A 14 2.60 -5.09 -0.10
N LEU A 15 1.91 -5.81 0.78
CA LEU A 15 2.56 -6.66 1.78
C LEU A 15 3.39 -7.75 1.12
N LYS A 16 2.83 -8.49 0.14
CA LYS A 16 3.55 -9.55 -0.58
C LYS A 16 4.80 -9.02 -1.27
N ARG A 17 4.70 -7.86 -1.92
CA ARG A 17 5.84 -7.24 -2.58
C ARG A 17 6.91 -6.81 -1.57
N ALA A 18 6.52 -6.07 -0.53
CA ALA A 18 7.45 -5.59 0.49
C ALA A 18 8.17 -6.75 1.20
N SER A 19 7.45 -7.83 1.54
CA SER A 19 8.06 -9.03 2.13
C SER A 19 9.03 -9.71 1.17
N LYS A 20 8.68 -9.85 -0.11
CA LYS A 20 9.56 -10.44 -1.13
C LYS A 20 10.86 -9.64 -1.27
N GLU A 21 10.77 -8.31 -1.40
CA GLU A 21 11.95 -7.44 -1.53
C GLU A 21 12.82 -7.48 -0.26
N ALA A 22 12.21 -7.61 0.92
CA ALA A 22 12.91 -7.73 2.18
C ALA A 22 13.45 -9.16 2.47
N GLY A 23 13.11 -10.17 1.66
CA GLY A 23 13.46 -11.57 1.92
C GLY A 23 12.79 -12.16 3.17
N VAL A 24 11.57 -11.69 3.46
CA VAL A 24 10.73 -12.19 4.56
C VAL A 24 9.79 -13.28 4.04
N GLU A 25 9.73 -14.40 4.77
CA GLU A 25 8.80 -15.49 4.46
C GLU A 25 7.39 -15.10 4.94
N LEU A 26 6.50 -14.81 4.01
CA LEU A 26 5.15 -14.32 4.29
C LEU A 26 4.09 -15.37 4.04
N SER A 27 3.23 -15.61 5.03
CA SER A 27 1.94 -16.28 4.86
C SER A 27 0.81 -15.30 5.16
N ALA A 28 0.17 -14.78 4.11
CA ALA A 28 -0.83 -13.74 4.21
C ALA A 28 -2.20 -14.20 3.71
N TYR A 29 -3.24 -13.88 4.48
CA TYR A 29 -4.63 -14.22 4.21
C TYR A 29 -5.49 -12.96 4.25
N ALA A 30 -6.40 -12.85 3.29
CA ALA A 30 -7.35 -11.76 3.24
C ALA A 30 -8.58 -12.08 4.11
N ASN A 31 -9.07 -11.12 4.88
CA ASN A 31 -10.25 -11.27 5.74
C ASN A 31 -11.43 -11.94 5.01
N ARG A 32 -11.75 -11.47 3.80
CA ARG A 32 -12.87 -12.01 3.01
C ARG A 32 -12.67 -13.47 2.63
N ILE A 33 -11.44 -13.85 2.28
CA ILE A 33 -11.11 -15.22 1.88
C ILE A 33 -11.20 -16.19 3.07
N VAL A 34 -10.82 -15.75 4.27
CA VAL A 34 -10.96 -16.57 5.49
C VAL A 34 -12.43 -16.70 5.89
N GLU A 35 -13.25 -15.66 5.73
CA GLU A 35 -14.70 -15.74 5.96
C GLU A 35 -15.38 -16.74 5.00
N GLU A 36 -14.99 -16.73 3.72
CA GLU A 36 -15.52 -17.63 2.69
C GLU A 36 -14.99 -19.08 2.82
N ASN A 37 -13.79 -19.27 3.39
CA ASN A 37 -13.18 -20.56 3.59
C ASN A 37 -12.61 -20.73 5.01
N ARG A 38 -13.47 -21.21 5.90
CA ARG A 38 -13.16 -21.49 7.32
C ARG A 38 -12.06 -22.53 7.52
N GLU A 39 -11.81 -23.42 6.56
CA GLU A 39 -10.75 -24.43 6.65
C GLU A 39 -9.35 -23.78 6.71
N LEU A 40 -9.22 -22.52 6.26
CA LEU A 40 -7.98 -21.76 6.38
C LEU A 40 -7.62 -21.43 7.84
N LEU A 41 -8.54 -21.53 8.80
CA LEU A 41 -8.24 -21.29 10.21
C LEU A 41 -7.18 -22.26 10.74
N ASP A 42 -7.28 -23.54 10.39
CA ASP A 42 -6.30 -24.56 10.79
C ASP A 42 -4.93 -24.28 10.15
N GLU A 43 -4.90 -23.84 8.89
CA GLU A 43 -3.66 -23.44 8.22
C GLU A 43 -3.04 -22.21 8.89
N ILE A 44 -3.83 -21.19 9.22
CA ILE A 44 -3.37 -19.98 9.92
C ILE A 44 -2.77 -20.37 11.27
N LEU A 45 -3.47 -21.19 12.06
CA LEU A 45 -3.01 -21.66 13.37
C LEU A 45 -1.68 -22.43 13.25
N SER A 46 -1.63 -23.39 12.32
CA SER A 46 -0.44 -24.19 12.07
C SER A 46 0.76 -23.32 11.69
N LYS A 47 0.60 -22.39 10.74
CA LYS A 47 1.71 -21.50 10.34
C LYS A 47 2.09 -20.51 11.43
N SER A 48 1.13 -20.05 12.24
CA SER A 48 1.41 -19.16 13.37
C SER A 48 2.22 -19.83 14.48
N ALA A 49 2.08 -21.15 14.67
CA ALA A 49 2.90 -21.89 15.63
C ALA A 49 4.40 -21.86 15.29
N ASP A 50 4.76 -21.72 14.01
CA ASP A 50 6.13 -21.66 13.51
C ASP A 50 6.59 -20.24 13.13
N ALA A 51 5.72 -19.24 13.25
CA ALA A 51 6.03 -17.86 12.89
C ALA A 51 6.99 -17.19 13.89
N ASP A 52 7.72 -16.18 13.41
CA ASP A 52 8.50 -15.29 14.27
C ASP A 52 7.61 -14.16 14.81
N VAL A 53 6.65 -13.70 14.00
CA VAL A 53 5.64 -12.70 14.39
C VAL A 53 4.33 -12.90 13.63
N ILE A 54 3.23 -12.58 14.30
CA ILE A 54 1.87 -12.63 13.76
C ILE A 54 1.30 -11.22 13.72
N LEU A 55 0.81 -10.79 12.56
CA LEU A 55 0.19 -9.47 12.36
C LEU A 55 -1.24 -9.59 11.87
N PHE A 56 -2.18 -9.18 12.71
CA PHE A 56 -3.61 -9.19 12.44
C PHE A 56 -4.15 -7.77 12.31
N ASN A 57 -4.81 -7.51 11.18
CA ASN A 57 -5.66 -6.34 11.00
C ASN A 57 -7.13 -6.79 11.09
N ARG A 58 -7.61 -6.83 12.34
CA ARG A 58 -8.92 -7.35 12.74
C ARG A 58 -10.04 -6.47 12.21
N THR A 59 -11.12 -7.14 11.83
CA THR A 59 -12.36 -6.57 11.31
C THR A 59 -13.56 -7.19 12.02
N THR A 60 -14.77 -6.87 11.56
CA THR A 60 -16.04 -7.39 12.08
C THR A 60 -16.43 -8.76 11.51
N HIS A 61 -15.61 -9.37 10.65
CA HIS A 61 -15.89 -10.69 10.08
C HIS A 61 -16.05 -11.75 11.18
N SER A 62 -16.96 -12.68 11.01
CA SER A 62 -17.40 -13.59 12.08
C SER A 62 -16.33 -14.60 12.48
N PHE A 63 -15.43 -14.96 11.55
CA PHE A 63 -14.33 -15.88 11.84
C PHE A 63 -13.38 -15.37 12.93
N TRP A 64 -13.31 -14.05 13.18
CA TRP A 64 -12.38 -13.48 14.14
C TRP A 64 -12.61 -13.97 15.57
N GLU A 65 -13.85 -14.23 15.97
CA GLU A 65 -14.12 -14.74 17.32
C GLU A 65 -13.50 -16.12 17.54
N GLU A 66 -13.63 -17.00 16.54
CA GLU A 66 -13.05 -18.34 16.56
C GLU A 66 -11.52 -18.30 16.48
N LEU A 67 -10.97 -17.46 15.61
CA LEU A 67 -9.53 -17.27 15.49
C LEU A 67 -8.94 -16.71 16.80
N CYS A 68 -9.53 -15.67 17.38
CA CYS A 68 -9.08 -15.10 18.65
C CYS A 68 -9.16 -16.10 19.80
N ALA A 69 -10.20 -16.94 19.86
CA ALA A 69 -10.31 -17.98 20.88
C ALA A 69 -9.16 -19.01 20.76
N SER A 70 -8.82 -19.40 19.53
CA SER A 70 -7.78 -20.38 19.23
C SER A 70 -6.35 -19.86 19.45
N PHE A 71 -6.15 -18.54 19.39
CA PHE A 71 -4.83 -17.92 19.59
C PHE A 71 -4.45 -17.69 21.06
N LYS A 72 -5.30 -18.04 22.03
CA LYS A 72 -5.02 -17.83 23.46
C LYS A 72 -3.71 -18.50 23.93
N GLU A 73 -3.40 -19.69 23.43
CA GLU A 73 -2.15 -20.39 23.76
C GLU A 73 -0.97 -19.93 22.88
N ILE A 74 -1.23 -19.67 21.60
CA ILE A 74 -0.20 -19.22 20.65
C ILE A 74 0.42 -17.90 21.11
N ARG A 75 -0.41 -16.96 21.57
CA ARG A 75 0.05 -15.62 22.00
C ARG A 75 0.96 -15.65 23.24
N GLU A 76 0.97 -16.75 24.00
CA GLU A 76 1.88 -16.93 25.14
C GLU A 76 3.31 -17.27 24.68
N LYS A 77 3.44 -17.83 23.48
CA LYS A 77 4.72 -18.32 22.93
C LYS A 77 5.23 -17.48 21.76
N LYS A 78 4.32 -16.82 21.04
CA LYS A 78 4.60 -16.08 19.82
C LYS A 78 4.11 -14.64 19.95
N PRO A 79 4.87 -13.66 19.43
CA PRO A 79 4.44 -12.27 19.45
C PRO A 79 3.29 -12.07 18.45
N VAL A 80 2.17 -11.59 18.98
CA VAL A 80 0.97 -11.28 18.20
C VAL A 80 0.74 -9.78 18.27
N ILE A 81 0.65 -9.15 17.10
CA ILE A 81 0.19 -7.78 16.92
C ILE A 81 -1.22 -7.87 16.34
N CYS A 82 -2.25 -7.63 17.15
CA CYS A 82 -3.63 -7.61 16.71
C CYS A 82 -4.18 -6.19 16.82
N VAL A 83 -4.43 -5.57 15.68
CA VAL A 83 -4.84 -4.15 15.59
C VAL A 83 -6.03 -4.03 14.66
N GLY A 84 -6.73 -2.90 14.72
CA GLY A 84 -7.90 -2.63 13.89
C GLY A 84 -8.47 -1.26 14.19
N ASN A 85 -9.48 -0.86 13.42
CA ASN A 85 -10.10 0.46 13.51
C ASN A 85 -10.70 0.74 14.90
N ASP A 86 -11.17 -0.30 15.59
CA ASP A 86 -11.66 -0.22 16.96
C ASP A 86 -10.59 -0.72 17.95
N ALA A 87 -10.31 0.06 18.99
CA ALA A 87 -9.34 -0.29 20.02
C ALA A 87 -9.72 -1.58 20.79
N SER A 88 -11.00 -1.93 20.86
CA SER A 88 -11.47 -3.19 21.46
C SER A 88 -10.97 -4.44 20.73
N TYR A 89 -10.57 -4.30 19.46
CA TYR A 89 -10.02 -5.40 18.66
C TYR A 89 -8.61 -5.82 19.09
N TRP A 90 -7.96 -5.05 19.95
CA TRP A 90 -6.54 -5.19 20.25
C TRP A 90 -6.24 -6.19 21.36
N GLY A 91 -7.28 -6.78 21.99
CA GLY A 91 -7.14 -7.65 23.16
C GLY A 91 -6.31 -8.93 22.95
N LEU A 92 -6.02 -9.31 21.70
CA LEU A 92 -5.14 -10.44 21.38
C LEU A 92 -3.66 -10.06 21.31
N THR A 93 -3.32 -8.76 21.24
CA THR A 93 -1.93 -8.30 21.18
C THR A 93 -1.13 -8.77 22.39
N SER A 94 0.02 -9.39 22.14
CA SER A 94 0.95 -9.87 23.17
C SER A 94 2.32 -9.17 23.16
N THR A 95 2.58 -8.33 22.15
CA THR A 95 3.78 -7.49 22.09
C THR A 95 3.66 -6.23 22.95
N ASP A 96 4.76 -5.48 23.09
CA ASP A 96 4.71 -4.12 23.63
C ASP A 96 3.70 -3.25 22.87
N LYS A 97 2.98 -2.40 23.62
CA LYS A 97 1.87 -1.61 23.08
C LYS A 97 2.37 -0.61 22.03
N GLU A 98 3.53 -0.04 22.26
CA GLU A 98 4.19 0.90 21.36
C GLU A 98 4.49 0.25 20.01
N ILE A 99 4.89 -1.04 20.01
CA ILE A 99 5.13 -1.79 18.77
C ILE A 99 3.82 -1.96 17.99
N ALA A 100 2.74 -2.33 18.68
CA ALA A 100 1.44 -2.50 18.06
C ALA A 100 0.87 -1.18 17.52
N ILE A 101 1.01 -0.09 18.27
CA ILE A 101 0.61 1.26 17.85
C ILE A 101 1.36 1.65 16.57
N GLU A 102 2.68 1.46 16.53
CA GLU A 102 3.49 1.86 15.39
C GLU A 102 3.18 1.00 14.16
N ALA A 103 3.03 -0.31 14.32
CA ALA A 103 2.58 -1.21 13.25
C ALA A 103 1.23 -0.76 12.67
N TYR A 104 0.29 -0.35 13.53
CA TYR A 104 -1.01 0.16 13.09
C TYR A 104 -0.91 1.49 12.32
N LYS A 105 0.02 2.37 12.69
CA LYS A 105 0.26 3.61 11.93
C LYS A 105 0.73 3.32 10.50
N TYR A 106 1.68 2.41 10.30
CA TYR A 106 2.09 2.05 8.94
C TYR A 106 0.93 1.48 8.11
N LEU A 107 0.13 0.59 8.70
CA LEU A 107 -1.02 -0.01 8.03
C LEU A 107 -2.04 1.05 7.59
N THR A 108 -2.38 2.00 8.46
CA THR A 108 -3.41 3.03 8.19
C THR A 108 -2.98 4.06 7.15
N LYS A 109 -1.68 4.31 6.98
CA LYS A 109 -1.16 5.18 5.92
C LYS A 109 -1.12 4.50 4.53
N ASN A 110 -1.47 3.21 4.46
CA ASN A 110 -1.86 2.44 3.27
C ASN A 110 -1.11 2.76 1.98
N SER A 111 0.22 2.76 2.03
CA SER A 111 1.07 2.99 0.85
C SER A 111 2.17 1.95 0.76
N TYR A 112 2.68 1.72 -0.45
CA TYR A 112 3.75 0.76 -0.66
C TYR A 112 4.98 1.03 0.24
N GLU A 113 5.42 2.29 0.34
CA GLU A 113 6.56 2.67 1.18
C GLU A 113 6.27 2.42 2.67
N ASN A 114 5.03 2.62 3.13
CA ASN A 114 4.67 2.29 4.51
C ASN A 114 4.66 0.78 4.77
N PHE A 115 4.24 -0.05 3.81
CA PHE A 115 4.38 -1.51 3.94
C PHE A 115 5.85 -1.94 3.93
N ARG A 116 6.71 -1.32 3.11
CA ARG A 116 8.16 -1.56 3.13
C ARG A 116 8.76 -1.22 4.50
N ARG A 117 8.44 -0.04 5.05
CA ARG A 117 8.89 0.37 6.40
C ARG A 117 8.32 -0.52 7.50
N LEU A 118 7.07 -0.95 7.39
CA LEU A 118 6.46 -1.91 8.31
C LEU A 118 7.22 -3.24 8.34
N ILE A 119 7.59 -3.77 7.17
CA ILE A 119 8.35 -5.03 7.11
C ILE A 119 9.74 -4.86 7.76
N ILE A 120 10.44 -3.76 7.48
CA ILE A 120 11.73 -3.44 8.13
C ILE A 120 11.56 -3.31 9.65
N PHE A 121 10.52 -2.62 10.08
CA PHE A 121 10.17 -2.45 11.49
C PHE A 121 9.93 -3.79 12.19
N LEU A 122 9.15 -4.69 11.58
CA LEU A 122 8.90 -6.01 12.14
C LEU A 122 10.17 -6.88 12.19
N ASP A 123 10.97 -6.87 11.13
CA ASP A 123 12.22 -7.64 11.06
C ASP A 123 13.25 -7.10 12.09
N PHE A 124 13.23 -5.80 12.38
CA PHE A 124 14.03 -5.22 13.46
C PHE A 124 13.66 -5.78 14.83
N TYR A 125 12.38 -5.97 15.15
CA TYR A 125 11.97 -6.47 16.47
C TYR A 125 11.96 -8.00 16.57
N PHE A 126 11.54 -8.70 15.52
CA PHE A 126 11.22 -10.12 15.56
C PHE A 126 12.08 -10.98 14.64
N GLY A 127 12.95 -10.36 13.83
CA GLY A 127 13.90 -11.05 12.98
C GLY A 127 15.35 -10.73 13.31
N ASP A 128 16.21 -11.04 12.34
CA ASP A 128 17.67 -10.97 12.48
C ASP A 128 18.25 -9.67 11.94
N LYS A 129 17.51 -8.94 11.10
CA LYS A 129 18.02 -7.71 10.46
C LYS A 129 17.75 -6.50 11.34
N LYS A 130 18.82 -5.83 11.77
CA LYS A 130 18.73 -4.58 12.54
C LYS A 130 19.00 -3.38 11.64
N SER A 131 18.05 -3.12 10.74
CA SER A 131 18.06 -1.94 9.86
C SER A 131 17.52 -0.70 10.57
N GLU A 132 17.76 0.47 9.99
CA GLU A 132 17.17 1.72 10.48
C GLU A 132 15.63 1.66 10.41
N ILE A 133 14.97 2.02 11.51
CA ILE A 133 13.51 2.18 11.56
C ILE A 133 13.18 3.63 11.19
N LEU A 134 12.47 3.82 10.08
CA LEU A 134 11.97 5.12 9.64
C LEU A 134 10.47 5.23 9.92
N PRO A 135 9.96 6.37 10.42
CA PRO A 135 8.54 6.54 10.74
C PRO A 135 7.64 6.38 9.50
N PRO A 136 6.32 6.14 9.68
CA PRO A 136 5.37 6.14 8.57
C PRO A 136 5.39 7.46 7.80
N VAL A 137 5.24 7.39 6.49
CA VAL A 137 5.12 8.55 5.60
C VAL A 137 3.65 8.90 5.42
N ASP A 138 3.33 10.17 5.62
CA ASP A 138 2.05 10.73 5.21
C ASP A 138 2.02 10.90 3.69
N ILE A 139 1.06 10.25 3.03
CA ILE A 139 0.85 10.46 1.60
C ILE A 139 -0.33 11.40 1.40
N PRO A 140 -0.16 12.51 0.64
CA PRO A 140 -1.24 13.44 0.32
C PRO A 140 -2.52 12.75 -0.15
N PHE A 141 -3.68 13.35 0.15
CA PHE A 141 -4.99 12.83 -0.28
C PHE A 141 -5.29 13.11 -1.76
N GLN A 142 -4.56 14.04 -2.35
CA GLN A 142 -4.59 14.36 -3.76
C GLN A 142 -3.22 14.87 -4.18
N GLY A 143 -2.94 14.83 -5.48
CA GLY A 143 -1.70 15.36 -6.03
C GLY A 143 -1.59 15.05 -7.50
N ILE A 144 -0.65 15.73 -8.16
CA ILE A 144 -0.31 15.43 -9.56
C ILE A 144 0.75 14.35 -9.53
N VAL A 145 0.59 13.32 -10.35
CA VAL A 145 1.51 12.18 -10.43
C VAL A 145 1.77 11.81 -11.87
N HIS A 146 2.88 11.12 -12.10
CA HIS A 146 3.16 10.51 -13.39
C HIS A 146 3.74 9.10 -13.22
N PRO A 147 3.32 8.11 -14.02
CA PRO A 147 3.88 6.75 -13.95
C PRO A 147 5.40 6.67 -14.05
N HIS A 148 6.03 7.62 -14.78
CA HIS A 148 7.49 7.70 -14.94
C HIS A 148 8.20 8.54 -13.86
N ALA A 149 7.49 9.20 -12.95
CA ALA A 149 8.09 10.03 -11.90
C ALA A 149 8.46 9.23 -10.63
N GLU A 150 8.56 7.90 -10.69
CA GLU A 150 9.07 7.03 -9.61
C GLU A 150 8.49 7.30 -8.20
N ASN A 151 7.17 7.44 -8.09
CA ASN A 151 6.42 7.75 -6.84
C ASN A 151 6.56 9.19 -6.33
N VAL A 152 7.06 10.12 -7.13
CA VAL A 152 6.98 11.56 -6.83
C VAL A 152 5.52 12.01 -6.95
N ILE A 153 5.10 12.81 -5.97
CA ILE A 153 3.82 13.51 -5.95
C ILE A 153 4.16 14.99 -6.02
N PHE A 154 3.65 15.67 -7.04
CA PHE A 154 3.87 17.09 -7.22
C PHE A 154 2.73 17.85 -6.52
N ASP A 155 3.12 18.80 -5.68
CA ASP A 155 2.17 19.59 -4.88
C ASP A 155 1.60 20.78 -5.66
N SER A 156 2.16 21.07 -6.85
CA SER A 156 1.70 22.16 -7.70
C SER A 156 1.85 21.86 -9.19
N LEU A 157 0.99 22.46 -10.01
CA LEU A 157 1.06 22.33 -11.46
C LEU A 157 2.39 22.88 -12.05
N PRO A 158 2.94 24.03 -11.61
CA PRO A 158 4.22 24.50 -12.13
C PRO A 158 5.36 23.49 -11.91
N GLU A 159 5.46 22.91 -10.71
CA GLU A 159 6.48 21.92 -10.38
C GLU A 159 6.36 20.67 -11.26
N TYR A 160 5.13 20.19 -11.47
CA TYR A 160 4.87 19.10 -12.40
C TYR A 160 5.30 19.45 -13.82
N LEU A 161 4.91 20.63 -14.32
CA LEU A 161 5.20 21.03 -15.70
C LEU A 161 6.70 21.19 -15.94
N ASP A 162 7.45 21.72 -14.98
CA ASP A 162 8.91 21.84 -15.07
C ASP A 162 9.56 20.46 -15.25
N TRP A 163 9.19 19.49 -14.42
CA TRP A 163 9.65 18.10 -14.57
C TRP A 163 9.16 17.46 -15.88
N TYR A 164 7.91 17.70 -16.26
CA TYR A 164 7.25 17.05 -17.38
C TYR A 164 7.83 17.47 -18.73
N GLU A 165 8.21 18.75 -18.88
CA GLU A 165 8.89 19.23 -20.09
C GLU A 165 10.25 18.53 -20.28
N GLU A 166 11.01 18.32 -19.20
CA GLU A 166 12.28 17.57 -19.25
C GLU A 166 12.05 16.10 -19.66
N TYR A 167 11.05 15.46 -19.06
CA TYR A 167 10.66 14.08 -19.40
C TYR A 167 10.23 13.95 -20.88
N LEU A 168 9.37 14.86 -21.37
CA LEU A 168 8.92 14.85 -22.76
C LEU A 168 10.06 15.10 -23.74
N ALA A 169 11.00 15.98 -23.40
CA ALA A 169 12.18 16.24 -24.20
C ALA A 169 13.05 14.97 -24.36
N ASP A 170 13.29 14.23 -23.27
CA ASP A 170 14.01 12.95 -23.31
C ASP A 170 13.26 11.88 -24.15
N CYS A 171 11.94 11.77 -23.99
CA CYS A 171 11.12 10.84 -24.77
C CYS A 171 11.15 11.15 -26.28
N ARG A 172 11.12 12.45 -26.65
CA ARG A 172 11.18 12.90 -28.05
C ARG A 172 12.56 12.69 -28.67
N MET A 173 13.63 12.91 -27.91
CA MET A 173 14.99 12.61 -28.37
C MET A 173 15.16 11.12 -28.70
N LYS A 174 14.52 10.23 -27.94
CA LYS A 174 14.52 8.77 -28.17
C LYS A 174 13.69 8.35 -29.39
N THR A 175 12.74 9.17 -29.84
CA THR A 175 11.80 8.85 -30.94
C THR A 175 12.07 9.62 -32.24
N ALA A 176 13.07 10.52 -32.26
CA ALA A 176 13.43 11.44 -33.35
C ALA A 176 13.77 10.82 -34.73
N GLY A 177 13.60 9.50 -34.93
CA GLY A 177 13.76 8.78 -36.20
C GLY A 177 12.52 8.01 -36.68
N LYS A 178 11.41 8.03 -35.94
CA LYS A 178 10.11 7.48 -36.36
C LYS A 178 9.17 8.66 -36.54
N ASP A 179 8.67 8.87 -37.77
CA ASP A 179 7.70 9.88 -38.20
C ASP A 179 7.18 10.76 -37.04
N GLY A 180 7.91 11.86 -36.80
CA GLY A 180 7.81 12.64 -35.56
C GLY A 180 6.39 13.01 -35.23
N GLY A 181 5.84 12.39 -34.18
CA GLY A 181 4.53 12.74 -33.64
C GLY A 181 4.47 14.24 -33.38
N THR A 182 3.56 14.93 -34.04
CA THR A 182 3.36 16.36 -33.87
C THR A 182 2.84 16.63 -32.46
N ASP A 183 3.64 17.34 -31.66
CA ASP A 183 3.16 17.92 -30.40
C ASP A 183 1.98 18.83 -30.69
N THR A 184 0.82 18.45 -30.18
CA THR A 184 -0.40 19.22 -30.38
C THR A 184 -0.44 20.47 -29.48
N GLY A 185 0.39 20.51 -28.42
CA GLY A 185 0.33 21.50 -27.35
C GLY A 185 -0.91 21.40 -26.48
N LYS A 186 -1.76 20.38 -26.67
CA LYS A 186 -3.02 20.21 -25.95
C LYS A 186 -2.84 19.33 -24.72
N TYR A 187 -3.49 19.71 -23.63
CA TYR A 187 -3.48 18.97 -22.38
C TYR A 187 -4.76 18.16 -22.19
N VAL A 188 -4.60 16.96 -21.61
CA VAL A 188 -5.66 16.08 -21.16
C VAL A 188 -5.49 15.83 -19.66
N GLY A 189 -6.49 16.18 -18.87
CA GLY A 189 -6.54 15.79 -17.46
C GLY A 189 -6.92 14.31 -17.32
N VAL A 190 -6.18 13.56 -16.52
CA VAL A 190 -6.46 12.14 -16.25
C VAL A 190 -6.72 11.99 -14.75
N ILE A 191 -7.94 11.63 -14.38
CA ILE A 191 -8.29 11.44 -12.97
C ILE A 191 -8.04 9.98 -12.59
N MET A 192 -7.26 9.78 -11.53
CA MET A 192 -6.85 8.47 -11.03
C MET A 192 -7.36 8.24 -9.61
N SER A 193 -7.63 6.99 -9.25
CA SER A 193 -7.93 6.66 -7.86
C SER A 193 -6.65 6.71 -7.02
N ARG A 194 -6.68 7.44 -5.89
CA ARG A 194 -5.60 7.41 -4.90
C ARG A 194 -5.28 5.99 -4.45
N ALA A 195 -6.29 5.17 -4.21
CA ALA A 195 -6.10 3.79 -3.77
C ALA A 195 -5.37 2.95 -4.83
N ALA A 196 -5.71 3.13 -6.11
CA ALA A 196 -5.03 2.46 -7.22
C ALA A 196 -3.56 2.92 -7.34
N TRP A 197 -3.30 4.23 -7.24
CA TRP A 197 -1.94 4.78 -7.26
C TRP A 197 -1.09 4.25 -6.09
N LEU A 198 -1.60 4.32 -4.86
CA LEU A 198 -0.90 3.89 -3.65
C LEU A 198 -0.52 2.41 -3.66
N SER A 199 -1.42 1.58 -4.20
CA SER A 199 -1.21 0.13 -4.35
C SER A 199 -0.40 -0.23 -5.59
N GLN A 200 0.02 0.76 -6.39
CA GLN A 200 0.65 0.62 -7.71
C GLN A 200 -0.16 -0.27 -8.67
N ASN A 201 -1.48 -0.30 -8.51
CA ASN A 201 -2.41 -1.02 -9.35
C ASN A 201 -3.09 -0.06 -10.33
N CYS A 202 -2.29 0.69 -11.09
CA CYS A 202 -2.74 1.73 -12.01
C CYS A 202 -2.25 1.48 -13.45
N GLU A 203 -2.16 0.22 -13.87
CA GLU A 203 -1.62 -0.14 -15.19
C GLU A 203 -2.48 0.37 -16.34
N ILE A 204 -3.81 0.44 -16.14
CA ILE A 204 -4.75 0.95 -17.14
C ILE A 204 -4.53 2.44 -17.35
N GLU A 205 -4.51 3.22 -16.26
CA GLU A 205 -4.25 4.66 -16.29
C GLU A 205 -2.85 4.95 -16.82
N SER A 206 -1.85 4.17 -16.40
CA SER A 206 -0.47 4.29 -16.89
C SER A 206 -0.38 4.04 -18.40
N THR A 207 -1.14 3.08 -18.92
CA THR A 207 -1.20 2.81 -20.35
C THR A 207 -1.93 3.92 -21.11
N LEU A 208 -3.07 4.36 -20.60
CA LEU A 208 -3.80 5.49 -21.17
C LEU A 208 -2.93 6.76 -21.27
N ILE A 209 -2.18 7.07 -20.22
CA ILE A 209 -1.26 8.22 -20.20
C ILE A 209 -0.23 8.09 -21.33
N ARG A 210 0.42 6.94 -21.46
CA ARG A 210 1.40 6.70 -22.54
C ARG A 210 0.78 6.80 -23.93
N ASP A 211 -0.40 6.21 -24.12
CA ASP A 211 -1.08 6.23 -25.43
C ASP A 211 -1.46 7.66 -25.83
N LEU A 212 -1.86 8.51 -24.87
CA LEU A 212 -2.11 9.94 -25.12
C LEU A 212 -0.81 10.68 -25.49
N GLU A 213 0.28 10.39 -24.80
CA GLU A 213 1.60 10.96 -25.08
C GLU A 213 2.12 10.58 -26.47
N ASP A 214 1.97 9.32 -26.86
CA ASP A 214 2.33 8.82 -28.19
C ASP A 214 1.49 9.46 -29.30
N LEU A 215 0.27 9.91 -29.00
CA LEU A 215 -0.57 10.70 -29.89
C LEU A 215 -0.20 12.20 -29.93
N GLY A 216 0.84 12.62 -29.21
CA GLY A 216 1.29 14.02 -29.14
C GLY A 216 0.42 14.90 -28.24
N LEU A 217 -0.39 14.31 -27.35
CA LEU A 217 -1.10 15.02 -26.29
C LEU A 217 -0.22 15.09 -25.04
N ARG A 218 -0.44 16.12 -24.22
CA ARG A 218 0.19 16.28 -22.92
C ARG A 218 -0.78 15.82 -21.85
N THR A 219 -0.30 15.15 -20.81
CA THR A 219 -1.19 14.66 -19.75
C THR A 219 -0.97 15.44 -18.46
N ILE A 220 -2.03 15.56 -17.65
CA ILE A 220 -1.96 16.02 -16.26
C ILE A 220 -2.70 14.97 -15.42
N PRO A 221 -2.00 13.93 -14.96
CA PRO A 221 -2.61 12.90 -14.14
C PRO A 221 -2.74 13.39 -12.70
N VAL A 222 -3.96 13.38 -12.18
CA VAL A 222 -4.28 13.78 -10.81
C VAL A 222 -4.88 12.58 -10.12
N PHE A 223 -4.32 12.17 -8.98
CA PHE A 223 -5.02 11.22 -8.12
C PHE A 223 -5.85 11.95 -7.08
N THR A 224 -6.99 11.37 -6.71
CA THR A 224 -7.76 11.79 -5.54
C THR A 224 -8.57 10.62 -4.96
N ASN A 225 -9.16 10.83 -3.78
CA ASN A 225 -10.10 9.89 -3.17
C ASN A 225 -11.45 9.90 -3.92
N SER A 226 -12.10 8.74 -3.98
CA SER A 226 -13.43 8.59 -4.56
C SER A 226 -14.54 9.19 -3.67
N VAL A 227 -14.23 9.50 -2.42
CA VAL A 227 -15.16 10.02 -1.40
C VAL A 227 -14.66 11.37 -0.94
N HIS A 228 -15.54 12.36 -0.97
CA HIS A 228 -15.27 13.69 -0.43
C HIS A 228 -15.15 13.62 1.09
N ASP A 229 -14.11 14.23 1.65
CA ASP A 229 -13.91 14.35 3.10
C ASP A 229 -13.50 15.78 3.45
N ASP A 230 -14.46 16.54 3.96
CA ASP A 230 -14.30 17.93 4.42
C ASP A 230 -13.24 18.06 5.52
N SER A 231 -13.07 17.02 6.36
CA SER A 231 -12.10 17.03 7.44
C SER A 231 -10.66 16.91 6.93
N GLN A 232 -10.49 16.37 5.72
CA GLN A 232 -9.21 16.13 5.06
C GLN A 232 -8.97 17.06 3.86
N LYS A 233 -9.94 17.94 3.53
CA LYS A 233 -9.92 18.84 2.36
C LYS A 233 -9.63 18.09 1.04
N SER A 234 -10.13 16.87 0.89
CA SER A 234 -9.93 16.08 -0.35
C SER A 234 -11.06 16.29 -1.34
N LEU A 235 -10.73 16.65 -2.59
CA LEU A 235 -11.69 16.81 -3.69
C LEU A 235 -12.21 15.46 -4.19
N ASN A 236 -13.49 15.35 -4.56
CA ASN A 236 -14.03 14.13 -5.18
C ASN A 236 -13.65 14.04 -6.67
N ILE A 237 -13.61 12.83 -7.24
CA ILE A 237 -13.53 12.58 -8.71
C ILE A 237 -14.65 13.29 -9.49
N ALA A 238 -15.79 13.55 -8.86
CA ALA A 238 -16.94 14.21 -9.45
C ALA A 238 -16.94 15.75 -9.32
N GLU A 239 -15.94 16.34 -8.65
CA GLU A 239 -15.78 17.78 -8.38
C GLU A 239 -14.60 18.35 -9.18
#